data_AF-A9LYM0-F1
#
_entry.id   AF-A9LYM0-F1
#
_cell.length_a   1.000
_cell.length_b   1.000
_cell.length_c   1.000
_cell.angle_alpha   90.00
_cell.angle_beta   90.00
_cell.angle_gamma   90.00
#
_symmetry.space_group_name_H-M   'P 1'
#
loop_
_entity.id
_entity.type
_entity.pdbx_description
1 polymer ?
#
loop_
_entity_poly.entity_id
_entity_poly.type
_entity_poly.pdbx_seq_one_letter_code
_entity_poly.pdbx_strand_id
1 'polypeptide(L)'
;RWECHRYAREAYDMGIRYIGGCCGFEPYHIRAVCEELNKERGFFPAGTEKHALWGDGLRQHTKPWVRARARRDYWENLKPASGRPECPSMSKPDAWGETRGDANLVQHSEATDDSELKQLYQHSAVKT
;
A
#
# COMPACT_ATOMS: atom_id res chain seq x y z
N ARG A 1 -1.80 -8.43 1.77
CA ARG A 1 -3.16 -9.01 1.49
C ARG A 1 -4.06 -8.92 2.69
N TRP A 2 -3.52 -9.17 3.89
CA TRP A 2 -4.23 -9.04 5.17
C TRP A 2 -4.73 -7.60 5.39
N GLU A 3 -3.93 -6.62 4.97
CA GLU A 3 -4.28 -5.20 4.93
C GLU A 3 -5.49 -4.93 4.04
N CYS A 4 -5.58 -5.60 2.88
CA CYS A 4 -6.73 -5.49 1.97
C CYS A 4 -7.99 -6.14 2.54
N HIS A 5 -7.88 -7.24 3.29
CA HIS A 5 -9.03 -7.80 4.03
C HIS A 5 -9.56 -6.76 5.03
N ARG A 6 -8.68 -6.19 5.87
CA ARG A 6 -9.08 -5.16 6.83
C ARG A 6 -9.71 -3.94 6.15
N TYR A 7 -9.07 -3.42 5.10
CA TYR A 7 -9.62 -2.32 4.29
C TYR A 7 -11.02 -2.64 3.75
N ALA A 8 -11.23 -3.84 3.21
CA ALA A 8 -12.52 -4.24 2.66
C ALA A 8 -13.61 -4.30 3.73
N ARG A 9 -13.29 -4.85 4.91
CA ARG A 9 -14.20 -4.90 6.06
C ARG A 9 -14.58 -3.49 6.52
N GLU A 10 -13.58 -2.65 6.78
CA GLU A 10 -13.79 -1.27 7.23
C GLU A 10 -14.61 -0.46 6.20
N ALA A 11 -14.30 -0.58 4.91
CA ALA A 11 -15.03 0.10 3.84
C ALA A 11 -16.49 -0.37 3.76
N TYR A 12 -16.73 -1.69 3.85
CA TYR A 12 -18.08 -2.24 3.81
C TYR A 12 -18.91 -1.79 5.02
N ASP A 13 -18.32 -1.85 6.22
CA ASP A 13 -18.97 -1.45 7.46
C ASP A 13 -19.29 0.07 7.47
N MET A 14 -18.46 0.88 6.80
CA MET A 14 -18.70 2.32 6.56
C MET A 14 -19.85 2.59 5.57
N GLY A 15 -20.35 1.57 4.86
CA GLY A 15 -21.44 1.70 3.89
C GLY A 15 -21.00 1.74 2.43
N ILE A 16 -19.71 1.60 2.13
CA ILE A 16 -19.20 1.58 0.75
C ILE A 16 -19.62 0.25 0.08
N ARG A 17 -20.11 0.32 -1.16
CA ARG A 17 -20.59 -0.86 -1.92
C ARG A 17 -19.85 -1.11 -3.23
N TYR A 18 -19.07 -0.13 -3.69
CA TYR A 18 -18.11 -0.30 -4.76
C TYR A 18 -16.70 -0.21 -4.17
N ILE A 19 -16.11 -1.36 -3.84
CA ILE A 19 -14.81 -1.44 -3.17
C ILE A 19 -13.80 -2.00 -4.16
N GLY A 20 -12.89 -1.14 -4.62
CA GLY A 20 -11.85 -1.48 -5.57
C GLY A 20 -10.46 -1.12 -5.06
N GLY A 21 -9.54 -0.94 -6.00
CA GLY A 21 -8.18 -0.48 -5.75
C GLY A 21 -7.63 0.26 -6.96
N CYS A 22 -6.56 1.04 -6.74
CA CYS A 22 -5.89 1.82 -7.77
C CYS A 22 -4.42 1.37 -7.90
N CYS A 23 -3.49 2.30 -8.09
CA CYS A 23 -2.06 2.02 -8.18
C CYS A 23 -1.57 1.07 -7.07
N GLY A 24 -0.81 0.04 -7.45
CA GLY A 24 -0.26 -0.96 -6.52
C GLY A 24 -1.22 -2.11 -6.16
N PHE A 25 -2.49 -2.08 -6.59
CA PHE A 25 -3.35 -3.25 -6.48
C PHE A 25 -3.00 -4.29 -7.53
N GLU A 26 -2.83 -5.52 -7.06
CA GLU A 26 -2.48 -6.69 -7.85
C GLU A 26 -3.65 -7.68 -7.78
N PRO A 27 -3.71 -8.73 -8.62
CA PRO A 27 -4.83 -9.65 -8.64
C PRO A 27 -5.17 -10.27 -7.26
N TYR A 28 -4.16 -10.56 -6.44
CA TYR A 28 -4.37 -11.11 -5.10
C TYR A 28 -4.88 -10.08 -4.07
N HIS A 29 -4.70 -8.79 -4.32
CA HIS A 29 -5.28 -7.72 -3.51
C HIS A 29 -6.79 -7.64 -3.74
N ILE A 30 -7.23 -7.72 -5.00
CA ILE A 30 -8.66 -7.78 -5.34
C ILE A 30 -9.29 -9.08 -4.82
N ARG A 31 -8.59 -10.21 -4.93
CA ARG A 31 -9.07 -11.47 -4.33
C ARG A 31 -9.30 -11.32 -2.83
N ALA A 32 -8.40 -10.67 -2.10
CA ALA A 32 -8.55 -10.46 -0.65
C ALA A 32 -9.81 -9.65 -0.31
N VAL A 33 -10.13 -8.60 -1.09
CA VAL A 33 -11.38 -7.84 -0.94
C VAL A 33 -12.60 -8.75 -1.10
N CYS A 34 -12.63 -9.56 -2.16
CA CYS A 34 -13.72 -10.50 -2.40
C CYS A 34 -13.82 -11.60 -1.33
N GLU A 35 -12.70 -12.13 -0.84
CA GLU A 35 -12.65 -13.16 0.18
C GLU A 35 -13.11 -12.65 1.56
N GLU A 36 -12.78 -11.42 1.93
CA GLU A 36 -13.28 -10.82 3.18
C GLU A 36 -14.81 -10.66 3.18
N LEU A 37 -15.37 -10.25 2.04
CA LEU A 37 -16.79 -9.98 1.88
C LEU A 37 -17.57 -11.20 1.38
N ASN A 38 -16.98 -12.40 1.46
CA ASN A 38 -17.63 -13.62 0.98
C ASN A 38 -18.96 -13.88 1.72
N LYS A 39 -19.02 -13.62 3.03
CA LYS A 39 -20.23 -13.86 3.83
C LYS A 39 -21.40 -13.01 3.36
N GLU A 40 -21.13 -11.76 3.00
CA GLU A 40 -22.12 -10.80 2.54
C GLU A 40 -22.52 -11.04 1.09
N ARG A 41 -21.62 -11.58 0.27
CA ARG A 41 -21.84 -11.78 -1.17
C ARG A 41 -22.30 -13.20 -1.53
N GLY A 42 -22.09 -14.17 -0.66
CA GLY A 42 -22.50 -15.57 -0.84
C GLY A 42 -21.64 -16.39 -1.80
N PHE A 43 -20.49 -15.87 -2.26
CA PHE A 43 -19.61 -16.60 -3.18
C PHE A 43 -18.13 -16.20 -3.07
N PHE A 44 -17.24 -17.10 -3.48
CA PHE A 44 -15.80 -16.83 -3.63
C PHE A 44 -15.46 -16.54 -5.09
N PRO A 45 -14.49 -15.66 -5.38
CA PRO A 45 -13.99 -15.47 -6.74
C PRO A 45 -13.20 -16.70 -7.20
N ALA A 46 -13.10 -16.93 -8.51
CA ALA A 46 -12.32 -18.04 -9.09
C ALA A 46 -10.84 -18.05 -8.63
N GLY A 47 -10.27 -16.87 -8.36
CA GLY A 47 -8.91 -16.75 -7.83
C GLY A 47 -8.70 -17.41 -6.45
N THR A 48 -9.77 -17.75 -5.73
CA THR A 48 -9.72 -18.48 -4.45
C THR A 48 -9.43 -19.98 -4.63
N GLU A 49 -9.65 -20.57 -5.81
CA GLU A 49 -9.37 -22.00 -6.05
C GLU A 49 -7.91 -22.40 -5.80
N LYS A 50 -6.98 -21.46 -5.95
CA LYS A 50 -5.54 -21.64 -5.67
C LYS A 50 -5.11 -20.99 -4.36
N HIS A 51 -6.06 -20.70 -3.48
CA HIS A 51 -5.84 -20.03 -2.21
C HIS A 51 -6.54 -20.76 -1.08
N ALA A 52 -6.06 -20.52 0.12
CA ALA A 52 -6.63 -21.05 1.35
C ALA A 52 -6.62 -19.91 2.37
N LEU A 53 -7.80 -19.55 2.88
CA LEU A 53 -8.01 -18.36 3.70
C LEU A 53 -7.07 -18.31 4.89
N TRP A 54 -6.58 -17.13 5.25
CA TRP A 54 -5.76 -16.93 6.47
C TRP A 54 -4.54 -17.87 6.60
N GLY A 55 -3.94 -18.24 5.46
CA GLY A 55 -2.76 -19.10 5.42
C GLY A 55 -3.06 -20.58 5.69
N ASP A 56 -4.32 -21.02 5.56
CA ASP A 56 -4.75 -22.39 5.84
C ASP A 56 -3.98 -23.45 5.01
N GLY A 57 -3.51 -23.08 3.82
CA GLY A 57 -2.64 -23.92 2.98
C GLY A 57 -1.28 -24.26 3.61
N LEU A 58 -0.89 -23.58 4.69
CA LEU A 58 0.35 -23.87 5.42
C LEU A 58 0.23 -25.06 6.38
N ARG A 59 -0.97 -25.62 6.59
CA ARG A 59 -1.21 -26.71 7.56
C ARG A 59 -0.39 -27.97 7.32
N GLN A 60 0.00 -28.26 6.08
CA GLN A 60 0.73 -29.48 5.74
C GLN A 60 2.26 -29.28 5.73
N HIS A 61 2.75 -28.08 6.03
CA HIS A 61 4.18 -27.80 6.01
C HIS A 61 4.92 -28.63 7.08
N THR A 62 6.12 -29.15 6.81
CA THR A 62 6.88 -30.02 7.75
C THR A 62 7.30 -29.32 9.06
N LYS A 63 7.60 -28.02 8.99
CA LYS A 63 8.02 -27.20 10.14
C LYS A 63 6.84 -26.75 11.03
N PRO A 64 6.85 -27.02 12.34
CA PRO A 64 5.74 -26.68 13.24
C PRO A 64 5.46 -25.17 13.34
N TRP A 65 6.50 -24.34 13.41
CA TRP A 65 6.34 -22.88 13.46
C TRP A 65 5.82 -22.25 12.16
N VAL A 66 5.82 -22.98 11.04
CA VAL A 66 5.15 -22.55 9.80
C VAL A 66 3.68 -22.90 9.86
N ARG A 67 3.33 -24.11 10.30
CA ARG A 67 1.92 -24.52 10.49
C ARG A 67 1.18 -23.67 11.51
N ALA A 68 1.85 -23.25 12.59
CA ALA A 68 1.28 -22.39 13.62
C ALA A 68 0.77 -21.02 13.11
N ARG A 69 1.14 -20.65 11.87
CA ARG A 69 0.72 -19.42 11.18
C ARG A 69 -0.60 -19.58 10.42
N ALA A 70 -1.11 -20.80 10.25
CA ALA A 70 -2.33 -21.10 9.50
C ALA A 70 -3.61 -20.69 10.28
N ARG A 71 -3.70 -19.42 10.67
CA ARG A 71 -4.77 -18.85 11.48
C ARG A 71 -4.87 -17.35 11.28
N ARG A 72 -6.11 -16.84 11.29
CA ARG A 72 -6.42 -15.41 11.14
C ARG A 72 -5.68 -14.53 12.12
N ASP A 73 -5.77 -14.88 13.41
CA ASP A 73 -5.14 -14.17 14.52
C ASP A 73 -3.63 -13.92 14.33
N TYR A 74 -2.90 -14.87 13.72
CA TYR A 74 -1.47 -14.68 13.46
C TYR A 74 -1.22 -13.57 12.44
N TRP A 75 -1.93 -13.61 11.30
CA TRP A 75 -1.68 -12.68 10.19
C TRP A 75 -2.28 -11.30 10.39
N GLU A 76 -3.37 -11.17 11.14
CA GLU A 76 -3.93 -9.85 11.47
C GLU A 76 -3.06 -9.07 12.44
N ASN A 77 -2.38 -9.76 13.37
CA ASN A 77 -1.60 -9.12 14.43
C ASN A 77 -0.09 -9.04 14.14
N LEU A 78 0.41 -9.77 13.13
CA LEU A 78 1.80 -9.71 12.74
C LEU A 78 2.15 -8.32 12.19
N LYS A 79 3.18 -7.68 12.78
CA LYS A 79 3.79 -6.47 12.23
C LYS A 79 4.99 -6.87 11.36
N PRO A 80 4.86 -6.92 10.02
CA PRO A 80 5.95 -7.33 9.15
C PRO A 80 7.10 -6.31 9.20
N ALA A 81 8.33 -6.81 9.27
CA ALA A 81 9.52 -5.96 9.23
C ALA A 81 9.79 -5.44 7.81
N SER A 82 10.36 -4.23 7.69
CA SER A 82 10.77 -3.66 6.39
C SER A 82 11.96 -4.37 5.77
N GLY A 83 12.79 -5.05 6.58
CA GLY A 83 14.07 -5.62 6.15
C GLY A 83 15.14 -4.56 5.80
N ARG A 84 14.89 -3.29 6.11
CA ARG A 84 15.78 -2.15 5.79
C ARG A 84 16.11 -1.39 7.08
N PRO A 85 17.17 -1.76 7.81
CA PRO A 85 17.47 -1.21 9.14
C PRO A 85 17.89 0.26 9.10
N GLU A 86 18.62 0.68 8.06
CA GLU A 86 19.13 2.04 7.93
C GLU A 86 18.17 3.00 7.21
N CYS A 87 17.02 2.52 6.73
CA CYS A 87 16.03 3.36 6.06
C CYS A 87 14.99 3.89 7.06
N PRO A 88 14.58 5.17 6.96
CA PRO A 88 13.49 5.69 7.77
C PRO A 88 12.16 5.04 7.37
N SER A 89 11.19 5.03 8.29
CA SER A 89 9.83 4.50 8.04
C SER A 89 8.95 5.45 7.22
N MET A 90 9.31 6.72 7.14
CA MET A 90 8.57 7.78 6.44
C MET A 90 9.54 8.72 5.71
N SER A 91 9.05 9.35 4.65
CA SER A 91 9.73 10.41 3.90
C SER A 91 8.93 11.71 3.98
N LYS A 92 9.57 12.85 3.70
CA LYS A 92 8.90 14.14 3.60
C LYS A 92 8.40 14.36 2.17
N PRO A 93 7.16 14.81 1.94
CA PRO A 93 6.74 15.30 0.63
C PRO A 93 7.58 16.51 0.22
N ASP A 94 7.95 16.61 -1.06
CA ASP A 94 8.79 17.72 -1.55
C ASP A 94 8.10 19.09 -1.44
N ALA A 95 6.76 19.12 -1.49
CA ALA A 95 5.90 20.26 -1.13
C ALA A 95 6.30 21.64 -1.70
N TRP A 96 6.90 21.69 -2.91
CA TRP A 96 7.33 22.94 -3.58
C TRP A 96 6.21 23.98 -3.72
N GLY A 97 4.94 23.56 -3.73
CA GLY A 97 3.78 24.44 -3.85
C GLY A 97 3.57 24.96 -5.28
N GLU A 98 4.41 24.51 -6.20
CA GLU A 98 4.37 24.82 -7.62
C GLU A 98 3.47 23.79 -8.32
N THR A 99 2.58 24.26 -9.17
CA THR A 99 1.64 23.41 -9.93
C THR A 99 1.62 23.83 -11.39
N ARG A 100 0.90 23.09 -12.24
CA ARG A 100 0.86 23.36 -13.69
C ARG A 100 0.51 24.83 -13.97
N GLY A 101 1.42 25.53 -14.66
CA GLY A 101 1.28 26.96 -15.01
C GLY A 101 2.15 27.90 -14.16
N ASP A 102 2.84 27.37 -13.14
CA ASP A 102 3.83 28.13 -12.38
C ASP A 102 5.02 28.53 -13.27
N ALA A 103 5.54 29.74 -13.06
CA ALA A 103 6.67 30.27 -13.81
C ALA A 103 7.94 29.42 -13.62
N ASN A 104 8.13 28.83 -12.44
CA ASN A 104 9.27 27.96 -12.14
C ASN A 104 9.26 26.64 -12.94
N LEU A 105 8.13 26.29 -13.55
CA LEU A 105 8.00 25.09 -14.39
C LEU A 105 8.22 25.37 -15.88
N VAL A 106 8.52 26.61 -16.26
CA VAL A 106 8.86 26.97 -17.64
C VAL A 106 10.28 26.50 -17.93
N GLN A 107 10.44 25.64 -18.94
CA GLN A 107 11.76 25.16 -19.33
C GLN A 107 12.60 26.30 -19.91
N HIS A 108 13.79 26.52 -19.35
CA HIS A 108 14.76 27.47 -19.87
C HIS A 108 15.47 26.89 -21.10
N SER A 109 15.85 27.76 -22.05
CA SER A 109 16.62 27.37 -23.23
C SER A 109 18.09 27.10 -22.90
N GLU A 110 18.61 27.76 -21.87
CA GLU A 110 19.97 27.61 -21.36
C GLU A 110 19.95 26.92 -19.98
N ALA A 111 21.08 26.41 -19.53
CA ALA A 111 21.20 25.80 -18.21
C ALA A 111 20.97 26.85 -17.10
N THR A 112 20.24 26.44 -16.06
CA THR A 112 20.05 27.21 -14.81
C THR A 112 21.41 27.58 -14.22
N ASP A 113 21.63 28.87 -13.96
CA ASP A 113 22.90 29.35 -13.42
C ASP A 113 23.00 29.18 -11.89
N ASP A 114 24.21 29.35 -11.35
CA ASP A 114 24.50 29.21 -9.91
C ASP A 114 23.74 30.22 -9.04
N SER A 115 23.31 31.35 -9.58
CA SER A 115 22.56 32.38 -8.85
C SER A 115 21.09 32.01 -8.72
N GLU A 116 20.50 31.47 -9.78
CA GLU A 116 19.15 30.94 -9.81
C GLU A 116 19.04 29.68 -8.92
N LEU A 117 20.03 28.77 -9.00
CA LEU A 117 20.11 27.61 -8.11
C LEU A 117 20.12 28.00 -6.62
N LYS A 118 20.83 29.07 -6.24
CA LYS A 118 20.83 29.55 -4.84
C LYS A 118 19.45 30.01 -4.38
N GLN A 119 18.65 30.62 -5.25
CA GLN A 119 17.28 31.00 -4.92
C GLN A 119 16.40 29.75 -4.72
N LEU A 120 16.56 28.74 -5.58
CA LEU A 120 15.86 27.47 -5.44
C LEU A 120 16.26 26.71 -4.16
N TYR A 121 17.53 26.75 -3.75
CA TYR A 121 17.98 26.16 -2.47
C TYR A 121 17.32 26.83 -1.27
N GLN A 122 17.17 28.15 -1.29
CA GLN A 122 16.47 28.87 -0.22
C GLN A 122 15.00 28.47 -0.18
N HIS A 123 14.35 28.38 -1.33
CA HIS A 123 12.94 27.97 -1.42
C HIS A 123 12.72 26.53 -0.93
N SER A 124 13.63 25.61 -1.22
CA SER A 124 13.52 24.22 -0.75
C SER A 124 13.75 24.08 0.77
N ALA A 125 14.57 24.94 1.37
CA ALA A 125 14.89 24.90 2.80
C ALA A 125 13.78 25.45 3.71
N VAL A 126 12.89 26.32 3.20
CA VAL A 126 11.91 27.07 4.01
C VAL A 126 10.70 26.24 4.46
N LYS A 127 10.50 25.02 3.95
CA LYS A 127 9.32 24.18 4.24
C LYS A 127 9.64 22.99 5.15
N THR A 128 10.36 23.22 6.24
CA THR A 128 10.63 22.20 7.28
C THR A 128 9.72 22.34 8.48
#